data_AF-A0A661ZUU5-F1
#
_entry.id   AF-A0A661ZUU5-F1
#
_cell.length_a   1.000
_cell.length_b   1.000
_cell.length_c   1.000
_cell.angle_alpha   90.00
_cell.angle_beta   90.00
_cell.angle_gamma   90.00
#
_symmetry.space_group_name_H-M   'P 1'
#
loop_
_entity.id
_entity.type
_entity.pdbx_description
1 polymer ?
#
loop_
_entity_poly.entity_id
_entity_poly.type
_entity_poly.pdbx_seq_one_letter_code
_entity_poly.pdbx_strand_id
1 'polypeptide(L)'
;MNDLLENISTMFKKYGVKSVTMDDIAREFGISKKTLYQHFENKTDAVYKVAHFEFEKEREELEKLCQEHKHVIDQLYAISKLMIEINFKLTFSLTYSMDKYYPKIWKELLNKRETHILNIITNNFNTGIKQGIYRKDVDMNIIQHFYAF
;
A
#
# COMPACT_ATOMS: atom_id res chain seq x y z
N MET A 1 -15.41 -6.20 10.09
CA MET A 1 -14.06 -6.77 9.76
C MET A 1 -13.12 -5.66 9.30
N ASN A 2 -13.51 -4.82 8.33
CA ASN A 2 -12.66 -3.72 7.87
C ASN A 2 -12.28 -2.74 9.00
N ASP A 3 -13.22 -2.36 9.86
CA ASP A 3 -12.94 -1.49 11.02
C ASP A 3 -11.91 -2.10 12.01
N LEU A 4 -11.88 -3.43 12.11
CA LEU A 4 -10.90 -4.14 12.93
C LEU A 4 -9.50 -4.06 12.29
N LEU A 5 -9.40 -4.26 10.98
CA LEU A 5 -8.13 -4.19 10.25
C LEU A 5 -7.57 -2.77 10.20
N GLU A 6 -8.42 -1.76 10.00
CA GLU A 6 -8.02 -0.35 9.93
C GLU A 6 -7.48 0.17 11.28
N ASN A 7 -8.13 -0.19 12.38
CA ASN A 7 -7.66 0.18 13.71
C ASN A 7 -6.36 -0.56 14.08
N ILE A 8 -6.23 -1.86 13.76
CA ILE A 8 -4.96 -2.58 13.96
C ILE A 8 -3.84 -1.98 13.09
N SER A 9 -4.13 -1.59 11.84
CA SER A 9 -3.20 -0.88 10.96
C SER A 9 -2.70 0.41 11.61
N THR A 10 -3.62 1.20 12.18
CA THR A 10 -3.27 2.44 12.90
C THR A 10 -2.32 2.16 14.06
N MET A 11 -2.57 1.11 14.84
CA MET A 11 -1.66 0.68 15.90
C MET A 11 -0.28 0.29 15.34
N PHE A 12 -0.23 -0.48 14.25
CA PHE A 12 1.04 -0.89 13.63
C PHE A 12 1.84 0.29 13.07
N LYS A 13 1.19 1.25 12.41
CA LYS A 13 1.82 2.46 11.86
C LYS A 13 2.37 3.36 12.97
N LYS A 14 1.63 3.50 14.08
CA LYS A 14 1.98 4.38 15.19
C LYS A 14 3.03 3.79 16.13
N TYR A 15 2.89 2.52 16.49
CA TYR A 15 3.71 1.89 17.53
C TYR A 15 4.76 0.91 16.96
N GLY A 16 4.61 0.49 15.71
CA GLY A 16 5.44 -0.52 15.05
C GLY A 16 4.85 -1.93 15.17
N VAL A 17 5.01 -2.74 14.12
CA VAL A 17 4.41 -4.09 14.06
C VAL A 17 4.90 -5.02 15.17
N LYS A 18 6.20 -4.90 15.52
CA LYS A 18 6.86 -5.73 16.53
C LYS A 18 6.36 -5.46 17.96
N SER A 19 6.09 -4.20 18.30
CA SER A 19 5.77 -3.77 19.67
C SER A 19 4.33 -4.09 20.05
N VAL A 20 3.41 -4.09 19.07
CA VAL A 20 1.99 -4.35 19.30
C VAL A 20 1.76 -5.85 19.49
N THR A 21 1.28 -6.26 20.65
CA THR A 21 0.93 -7.66 20.91
C THR A 21 -0.55 -7.96 20.60
N MET A 22 -0.93 -9.23 20.55
CA MET A 22 -2.34 -9.62 20.44
C MET A 22 -3.16 -9.15 21.66
N ASP A 23 -2.52 -8.98 22.81
CA ASP A 23 -3.15 -8.48 24.04
C ASP A 23 -3.46 -7.00 23.94
N ASP A 24 -2.53 -6.23 23.37
CA ASP A 24 -2.72 -4.79 23.15
C ASP A 24 -3.85 -4.56 22.15
N ILE A 25 -3.92 -5.38 21.10
CA ILE A 25 -5.04 -5.36 20.15
C ILE A 25 -6.34 -5.67 20.90
N ALA A 26 -6.45 -6.79 21.60
CA ALA A 26 -7.68 -7.14 22.32
C ALA A 26 -8.14 -6.03 23.28
N ARG A 27 -7.19 -5.40 23.99
CA ARG A 27 -7.44 -4.27 24.90
C ARG A 27 -7.95 -3.04 24.18
N GLU A 28 -7.34 -2.65 23.06
CA GLU A 28 -7.74 -1.47 22.27
C GLU A 28 -9.20 -1.58 21.79
N PHE A 29 -9.63 -2.78 21.40
CA PHE A 29 -10.99 -3.02 20.91
C PHE A 29 -11.99 -3.35 22.03
N GLY A 30 -11.56 -3.46 23.30
CA GLY A 30 -12.42 -3.87 24.40
C GLY A 30 -12.99 -5.29 24.26
N ILE A 31 -12.31 -6.18 23.53
CA ILE A 31 -12.74 -7.56 23.30
C ILE A 31 -11.86 -8.57 24.03
N SER A 32 -12.38 -9.78 24.26
CA SER A 32 -11.57 -10.86 24.83
C SER A 32 -10.53 -11.35 23.81
N LYS A 33 -9.38 -11.87 24.30
CA LYS A 33 -8.42 -12.55 23.42
C LYS A 33 -9.08 -13.68 22.63
N LYS A 34 -9.97 -14.45 23.27
CA LYS A 34 -10.71 -15.54 22.61
C LYS A 34 -11.50 -15.03 21.40
N THR A 35 -12.14 -13.87 21.53
CA THR A 35 -12.85 -13.19 20.43
C THR A 35 -11.88 -12.73 19.34
N LEU A 36 -10.74 -12.13 19.70
CA LEU A 36 -9.72 -11.73 18.72
C LEU A 36 -9.20 -12.94 17.92
N TYR A 37 -8.97 -14.08 18.58
CA TYR A 37 -8.52 -15.32 17.95
C TYR A 37 -9.57 -15.99 17.06
N GLN A 38 -10.84 -15.58 17.10
CA GLN A 38 -11.84 -15.99 16.10
C GLN A 38 -11.59 -15.33 14.74
N HIS A 39 -10.89 -14.20 14.71
CA HIS A 39 -10.57 -13.46 13.50
C HIS A 39 -9.14 -13.67 13.00
N PHE A 40 -8.22 -13.97 13.93
CA PHE A 40 -6.79 -14.14 13.64
C PHE A 40 -6.25 -15.39 14.29
N GLU A 41 -5.55 -16.25 13.54
CA GLU A 41 -4.95 -17.45 14.11
C GLU A 41 -3.81 -17.13 15.07
N ASN A 42 -3.02 -16.11 14.73
CA ASN A 42 -1.87 -15.65 15.49
C ASN A 42 -1.47 -14.24 15.02
N LYS A 43 -0.41 -13.69 15.63
CA LYS A 43 0.12 -12.36 15.28
C LYS A 43 0.55 -12.28 13.81
N THR A 44 1.14 -13.32 13.24
CA THR A 44 1.56 -13.35 11.83
C THR A 44 0.38 -13.26 10.89
N ASP A 45 -0.71 -13.99 11.16
CA ASP A 45 -1.95 -13.91 10.39
C ASP A 45 -2.60 -12.52 10.50
N ALA A 46 -2.57 -11.89 11.68
CA ALA A 46 -3.02 -10.50 11.84
C ALA A 46 -2.18 -9.52 11.00
N VAL A 47 -0.85 -9.67 10.99
CA VAL A 47 0.04 -8.85 10.16
C VAL A 47 -0.22 -9.07 8.67
N TYR A 48 -0.39 -10.33 8.24
CA TYR A 48 -0.73 -10.66 6.86
C TYR A 48 -2.03 -9.98 6.43
N LYS A 49 -3.13 -10.20 7.15
CA LYS A 49 -4.45 -9.64 6.83
C LYS A 49 -4.45 -8.11 6.80
N VAL A 50 -3.78 -7.47 7.77
CA VAL A 50 -3.69 -6.00 7.82
C VAL A 50 -2.84 -5.45 6.68
N ALA A 51 -1.71 -6.08 6.36
CA ALA A 51 -0.84 -5.62 5.28
C ALA A 51 -1.51 -5.78 3.91
N HIS A 52 -2.24 -6.88 3.69
CA HIS A 52 -3.05 -7.07 2.49
C HIS A 52 -4.23 -6.09 2.41
N PHE A 53 -4.89 -5.80 3.54
CA PHE A 53 -5.94 -4.79 3.58
C PHE A 53 -5.43 -3.40 3.19
N GLU A 54 -4.26 -2.98 3.68
CA GLU A 54 -3.64 -1.71 3.30
C GLU A 54 -3.25 -1.67 1.83
N PHE A 55 -2.69 -2.76 1.31
CA PHE A 55 -2.36 -2.87 -0.11
C PHE A 55 -3.61 -2.77 -1.01
N GLU A 56 -4.69 -3.47 -0.66
CA GLU A 56 -5.93 -3.41 -1.44
C GLU A 56 -6.58 -2.02 -1.37
N LYS A 57 -6.53 -1.36 -0.21
CA LYS A 57 -7.00 0.02 -0.06
C LYS A 57 -6.21 0.98 -0.96
N GLU A 58 -4.88 0.87 -1.01
CA GLU A 58 -4.05 1.65 -1.93
C GLU A 58 -4.38 1.34 -3.41
N ARG A 59 -4.53 0.06 -3.76
CA ARG A 59 -4.89 -0.37 -5.12
C ARG A 59 -6.22 0.23 -5.57
N GLU A 60 -7.26 0.12 -4.75
CA GLU A 60 -8.59 0.65 -5.05
C GLU A 60 -8.57 2.18 -5.20
N GLU A 61 -7.81 2.89 -4.36
CA GLU A 61 -7.66 4.34 -4.44
C GLU A 61 -6.95 4.77 -5.73
N LEU A 62 -5.89 4.06 -6.12
CA LEU A 62 -5.18 4.29 -7.39
C LEU A 62 -6.08 4.01 -8.61
N GLU A 63 -6.83 2.91 -8.59
CA GLU A 63 -7.76 2.55 -9.67
C GLU A 63 -8.86 3.61 -9.81
N LYS A 64 -9.38 4.11 -8.69
CA LYS A 64 -10.37 5.20 -8.69
C LYS A 64 -9.80 6.49 -9.30
N LEU A 65 -8.60 6.91 -8.91
CA LEU A 65 -7.93 8.07 -9.52
C LEU A 65 -7.75 7.90 -11.03
N CYS A 66 -7.42 6.68 -11.47
CA CYS A 66 -7.28 6.38 -12.89
C CYS A 66 -8.61 6.55 -13.65
N GLN A 67 -9.74 6.23 -13.02
CA GLN A 67 -11.08 6.36 -13.62
C GLN A 67 -11.60 7.80 -13.60
N GLU A 68 -11.28 8.57 -12.56
CA GLU A 68 -11.76 9.95 -12.39
C GLU A 68 -11.06 10.94 -13.31
N HIS A 69 -9.75 10.77 -13.55
CA HIS A 69 -8.95 11.70 -14.33
C HIS A 69 -8.83 11.27 -15.80
N LYS A 70 -9.54 11.99 -16.69
CA LYS A 70 -9.51 11.75 -18.14
C LYS A 70 -8.24 12.25 -18.83
N HIS A 71 -7.62 13.29 -18.29
CA HIS A 71 -6.39 13.87 -18.84
C HIS A 71 -5.17 13.24 -18.17
N VAL A 72 -4.22 12.78 -18.98
CA VAL A 72 -3.07 11.99 -18.52
C VAL A 72 -2.15 12.75 -17.55
N ILE A 73 -2.01 14.08 -17.72
CA ILE A 73 -1.19 14.90 -16.80
C ILE A 73 -1.84 14.98 -15.42
N ASP A 74 -3.16 15.18 -15.35
CA ASP A 74 -3.88 15.28 -14.08
C ASP A 74 -3.90 13.93 -13.36
N GLN A 75 -4.08 12.86 -14.12
CA GLN A 75 -4.01 11.49 -13.61
C GLN A 75 -2.62 11.21 -13.03
N LEU A 76 -1.54 11.50 -13.77
CA LEU A 76 -0.18 11.30 -13.31
C LEU A 76 0.13 12.11 -12.05
N TYR A 77 -0.30 13.38 -12.01
CA TYR A 77 -0.13 14.23 -10.83
C TYR A 77 -0.86 13.67 -9.60
N ALA A 78 -2.10 13.21 -9.76
CA ALA A 78 -2.88 12.64 -8.68
C ALA A 78 -2.25 11.34 -8.14
N ILE A 79 -1.79 10.45 -9.03
CA ILE A 79 -1.06 9.23 -8.66
C ILE A 79 0.21 9.57 -7.89
N SER A 80 1.04 10.49 -8.40
CA SER A 80 2.29 10.89 -7.74
C SER A 80 2.03 11.47 -6.35
N LYS A 81 0.98 12.29 -6.20
CA LYS A 81 0.59 12.85 -4.91
C LYS A 81 0.18 11.75 -3.92
N LEU A 82 -0.67 10.82 -4.33
CA LEU A 82 -1.10 9.70 -3.48
C LEU A 82 0.09 8.84 -3.03
N MET A 83 0.97 8.48 -3.97
CA MET A 83 2.17 7.68 -3.65
C MET A 83 3.05 8.36 -2.61
N ILE A 84 3.27 9.67 -2.74
CA ILE A 84 4.02 10.46 -1.77
C ILE A 84 3.34 10.40 -0.40
N GLU A 85 2.03 10.65 -0.33
CA GLU A 85 1.27 10.63 0.93
C GLU A 85 1.30 9.27 1.62
N ILE A 86 1.19 8.17 0.88
CA ILE A 86 1.27 6.81 1.42
C ILE A 86 2.68 6.53 1.93
N ASN A 87 3.71 6.82 1.14
CA ASN A 87 5.10 6.58 1.53
C ASN A 87 5.48 7.38 2.79
N PHE A 88 5.01 8.62 2.95
CA PHE A 88 5.23 9.42 4.16
C PHE A 88 4.55 8.86 5.41
N LYS A 89 3.47 8.07 5.26
CA LYS A 89 2.79 7.41 6.39
C LYS A 89 3.53 6.15 6.86
N LEU A 90 4.45 5.61 6.08
CA LEU A 90 5.23 4.43 6.45
C LEU A 90 6.44 4.83 7.28
N THR A 91 6.40 4.52 8.58
CA THR A 91 7.52 4.81 9.49
C THR A 91 8.67 3.82 9.29
N PHE A 92 9.91 4.25 9.56
CA PHE A 92 11.08 3.37 9.54
C PHE A 92 10.91 2.14 10.44
N SER A 93 10.28 2.31 11.61
CA SER A 93 9.98 1.21 12.53
C SER A 93 9.08 0.16 11.90
N LEU A 94 8.05 0.58 11.15
CA LEU A 94 7.15 -0.32 10.44
C LEU A 94 7.86 -1.03 9.29
N THR A 95 8.52 -0.29 8.40
CA THR A 95 9.19 -0.89 7.24
C THR A 95 10.31 -1.84 7.65
N TYR A 96 11.13 -1.44 8.64
CA TYR A 96 12.15 -2.31 9.24
C TYR A 96 11.55 -3.55 9.90
N SER A 97 10.43 -3.42 10.60
CA SER A 97 9.77 -4.57 11.24
C SER A 97 9.19 -5.55 10.23
N MET A 98 8.58 -5.05 9.16
CA MET A 98 8.05 -5.88 8.09
C MET A 98 9.17 -6.63 7.38
N ASP A 99 10.25 -5.94 7.01
CA ASP A 99 11.40 -6.56 6.35
C ASP A 99 12.10 -7.60 7.24
N LYS A 100 12.36 -7.26 8.51
CA LYS A 100 13.10 -8.14 9.42
C LYS A 100 12.31 -9.34 9.93
N TYR A 101 11.05 -9.15 10.32
CA TYR A 101 10.27 -10.19 11.01
C TYR A 101 9.23 -10.86 10.11
N TYR A 102 8.82 -10.20 9.03
CA TYR A 102 7.81 -10.71 8.08
C TYR A 102 8.26 -10.60 6.61
N PRO A 103 9.51 -10.99 6.25
CA PRO A 103 10.11 -10.72 4.94
C PRO A 103 9.31 -11.31 3.78
N LYS A 104 8.67 -12.47 3.98
CA LYS A 104 7.85 -13.11 2.94
C LYS A 104 6.64 -12.26 2.57
N ILE A 105 5.91 -11.77 3.59
CA ILE A 105 4.74 -10.90 3.43
C ILE A 105 5.18 -9.59 2.79
N TRP A 106 6.27 -9.01 3.30
CA TRP A 106 6.78 -7.72 2.81
C TRP A 106 7.20 -7.79 1.34
N LYS A 107 8.02 -8.78 0.97
CA LYS A 107 8.47 -8.97 -0.41
C LYS A 107 7.32 -9.21 -1.38
N GLU A 108 6.33 -10.02 -0.99
CA GLU A 108 5.15 -10.26 -1.82
C GLU A 108 4.39 -8.97 -2.11
N LEU A 109 4.14 -8.16 -1.08
CA LEU A 109 3.38 -6.91 -1.21
C LEU A 109 4.15 -5.85 -2.00
N LEU A 110 5.46 -5.71 -1.78
CA LEU A 110 6.30 -4.80 -2.56
C LEU A 110 6.30 -5.16 -4.05
N ASN A 111 6.48 -6.44 -4.39
CA ASN A 111 6.44 -6.88 -5.78
C ASN A 111 5.09 -6.62 -6.44
N LYS A 112 3.98 -6.88 -5.72
CA LYS A 112 2.62 -6.60 -6.21
C LYS A 112 2.40 -5.11 -6.44
N ARG A 113 2.85 -4.28 -5.48
CA ARG A 113 2.75 -2.83 -5.54
C ARG A 113 3.56 -2.23 -6.69
N GLU A 114 4.82 -2.63 -6.82
CA GLU A 114 5.69 -2.23 -7.93
C GLU A 114 5.04 -2.57 -9.28
N THR A 115 4.63 -3.83 -9.46
CA THR A 115 3.99 -4.29 -10.71
C THR A 115 2.75 -3.46 -11.04
N HIS A 116 1.89 -3.19 -10.05
CA HIS A 116 0.68 -2.43 -10.24
C HIS A 116 0.95 -0.96 -10.63
N ILE A 117 1.85 -0.29 -9.91
CA ILE A 117 2.24 1.10 -10.18
C ILE A 117 2.87 1.22 -11.56
N LEU A 118 3.83 0.36 -11.91
CA LEU A 118 4.49 0.41 -13.22
C LEU A 118 3.50 0.20 -14.37
N ASN A 119 2.50 -0.66 -14.20
CA ASN A 119 1.44 -0.83 -15.20
C ASN A 119 0.59 0.44 -15.37
N ILE A 120 0.21 1.10 -14.28
CA ILE A 120 -0.55 2.35 -14.32
C ILE A 120 0.26 3.44 -15.05
N ILE A 121 1.52 3.64 -14.65
CA ILE A 121 2.41 4.66 -15.23
C ILE A 121 2.63 4.37 -16.72
N THR A 122 2.89 3.11 -17.09
CA THR A 122 3.08 2.72 -18.49
C THR A 122 1.82 3.00 -19.32
N ASN A 123 0.63 2.70 -18.79
CA ASN A 123 -0.63 2.96 -19.49
C ASN A 123 -0.90 4.46 -19.66
N ASN A 124 -0.62 5.26 -18.62
CA ASN A 124 -0.75 6.71 -18.66
C ASN A 124 0.13 7.32 -19.76
N PHE A 125 1.42 6.97 -19.78
CA PHE A 125 2.35 7.47 -20.79
C PHE A 125 2.00 7.00 -22.21
N ASN A 126 1.66 5.72 -22.39
CA ASN A 126 1.21 5.21 -23.70
C ASN A 126 -0.03 5.94 -24.21
N THR A 127 -0.97 6.25 -23.33
CA THR A 127 -2.18 7.02 -23.66
C THR A 127 -1.83 8.45 -24.05
N GLY A 128 -0.97 9.12 -23.27
CA GLY A 128 -0.56 10.50 -23.54
C GLY A 128 0.28 10.65 -24.81
N ILE A 129 1.10 9.66 -25.17
CA ILE A 129 1.83 9.62 -26.44
C ILE A 129 0.85 9.52 -27.61
N LYS A 130 -0.15 8.62 -27.52
CA LYS A 130 -1.20 8.48 -28.55
C LYS A 130 -2.03 9.75 -28.73
N GLN A 131 -2.29 10.47 -27.64
CA GLN A 131 -3.00 11.74 -27.62
C GLN A 131 -2.14 12.94 -28.06
N GLY A 132 -0.82 12.75 -28.26
CA GLY A 132 0.11 13.82 -28.61
C GLY A 132 0.47 14.77 -27.46
N ILE A 133 0.16 14.40 -26.22
CA ILE A 133 0.46 15.17 -25.00
C ILE A 133 1.90 14.92 -24.54
N TYR A 134 2.34 13.66 -24.56
CA TYR A 134 3.73 13.31 -24.27
C TYR A 134 4.57 13.19 -25.53
N ARG A 135 5.88 13.43 -25.41
CA ARG A 135 6.82 13.23 -26.52
C ARG A 135 6.96 11.73 -26.84
N LYS A 136 7.12 11.41 -28.12
CA LYS A 136 7.22 10.02 -28.61
C LYS A 136 8.55 9.36 -28.27
N ASP A 137 9.57 10.16 -27.97
CA ASP A 137 10.94 9.74 -27.65
C ASP A 137 11.20 9.64 -26.14
N VAL A 138 10.14 9.67 -25.31
CA VAL A 138 10.28 9.44 -23.87
C VAL A 138 10.80 8.02 -23.64
N ASP A 139 11.90 7.92 -22.89
CA ASP A 139 12.44 6.64 -22.45
C ASP A 139 11.62 6.10 -21.27
N MET A 140 10.77 5.11 -21.55
CA MET A 140 9.93 4.48 -20.55
C MET A 140 10.72 3.78 -19.44
N ASN A 141 11.95 3.32 -19.70
CA ASN A 141 12.76 2.69 -18.65
C ASN A 141 13.19 3.74 -17.60
N ILE A 142 13.54 4.94 -18.05
CA ILE A 142 13.87 6.05 -17.14
C ILE A 142 12.64 6.46 -16.33
N ILE A 143 11.48 6.58 -16.98
CA ILE A 143 10.22 6.91 -16.28
C ILE A 143 9.89 5.85 -15.24
N GLN A 144 9.92 4.57 -15.61
CA GLN A 144 9.64 3.48 -14.68
C GLN A 144 10.58 3.50 -13.48
N HIS A 145 11.85 3.86 -13.66
CA HIS A 145 12.81 3.98 -12.55
C HIS A 145 12.44 5.08 -11.53
N PHE A 146 11.78 6.17 -11.94
CA PHE A 146 11.31 7.20 -11.00
C PHE A 146 10.11 6.77 -10.16
N TYR A 147 9.37 5.76 -10.61
CA TYR A 147 8.18 5.26 -9.93
C TYR A 147 8.36 3.86 -9.32
N ALA A 148 9.49 3.20 -9.60
CA ALA A 148 9.95 2.01 -8.90
C ALA A 148 10.48 2.45 -7.52
N PHE A 149 9.72 2.14 -6.46
CA PHE A 149 10.11 2.31 -5.07
C PHE A 149 10.29 0.96 -4.41
#